data_AF-A0A7W5XXV0-F1
#
_entry.id   AF-A0A7W5XXV0-F1
#
_cell.length_a   1.000
_cell.length_b   1.000
_cell.length_c   1.000
_cell.angle_alpha   90.00
_cell.angle_beta   90.00
_cell.angle_gamma   90.00
#
_symmetry.space_group_name_H-M   'P 1'
#
loop_
_entity.id
_entity.type
_entity.pdbx_description
1 polymer ?
#
loop_
_entity_poly.entity_id
_entity_poly.type
_entity_poly.pdbx_seq_one_letter_code
_entity_poly.pdbx_strand_id
1 'polypeptide(L)'
;MNVMRPIRTIGELERAGLIDADQAVALEAVAERYAVALTPTVTRLIDAENPADPIARQFVPDLAELVVTPEERTDPIGDHAHSPVEGIVHRYPDRVLLKAVHVCPVYCRFCFRREMVGPQGLGMLDGEALNGAFAYIREHKEIWEVILTGGDPLVLSPRRLEEILGQLAEIDHVRIVRFHTRIPVVDPLRVDAALIAALKASGKTIYVALHANHPREMTDEARAACARLVDAGIVLISQSVLLKGVNDDPEVLAALMRAFVETRVKPYYLHHPDLAPGTSHFRLTIAEGQAIVASLRGRISGLCQPTYILDIPGGYGKADIGRSAVRNLGEGCYSISDYRGGGHIYPPEG
;
A
#
# COMPACT_ATOMS: atom_id res chain seq x y z
N MET A 1 -13.52 -8.93 -27.92
CA MET A 1 -13.09 -9.13 -26.53
C MET A 1 -14.30 -8.89 -25.65
N ASN A 2 -14.75 -9.89 -24.90
CA ASN A 2 -15.83 -9.71 -23.95
C ASN A 2 -15.32 -8.72 -22.87
N VAL A 3 -15.87 -7.52 -22.81
CA VAL A 3 -15.45 -6.52 -21.81
C VAL A 3 -15.93 -7.05 -20.46
N MET A 4 -15.04 -7.75 -19.75
CA MET A 4 -15.31 -8.16 -18.38
C MET A 4 -15.60 -6.89 -17.57
N ARG A 5 -16.73 -6.89 -16.86
CA ARG A 5 -17.06 -5.82 -15.93
C ARG A 5 -16.37 -6.09 -14.59
N PRO A 6 -16.14 -5.06 -13.76
CA PRO A 6 -15.67 -5.26 -12.40
C PRO A 6 -16.62 -6.18 -11.61
N ILE A 7 -16.06 -7.09 -10.81
CA ILE A 7 -16.79 -7.94 -9.87
C ILE A 7 -16.97 -7.17 -8.57
N ARG A 8 -18.17 -7.17 -8.00
CA ARG A 8 -18.55 -6.42 -6.78
C ARG A 8 -19.38 -7.21 -5.77
N THR A 9 -19.82 -8.42 -6.10
CA THR A 9 -20.63 -9.26 -5.21
C THR A 9 -20.12 -10.70 -5.16
N ILE A 10 -20.52 -11.45 -4.13
CA ILE A 10 -20.21 -12.87 -4.01
C ILE A 10 -20.77 -13.67 -5.18
N GLY A 11 -22.03 -13.46 -5.57
CA GLY A 11 -22.59 -14.11 -6.76
C GLY A 11 -21.90 -13.74 -8.08
N GLU A 12 -21.20 -12.60 -8.17
CA GLU A 12 -20.34 -12.28 -9.32
C GLU A 12 -18.99 -13.02 -9.28
N LEU A 13 -18.43 -13.28 -8.09
CA LEU A 13 -17.26 -14.16 -7.94
C LEU A 13 -17.59 -15.60 -8.34
N GLU A 14 -18.74 -16.12 -7.91
CA GLU A 14 -19.22 -17.46 -8.26
C GLU A 14 -19.40 -17.60 -9.78
N ARG A 15 -20.10 -16.65 -10.40
CA ARG A 15 -20.28 -16.63 -11.88
C ARG A 15 -18.96 -16.50 -12.64
N ALA A 16 -17.94 -15.92 -12.03
CA ALA A 16 -16.60 -15.84 -12.61
C ALA A 16 -15.76 -17.10 -12.38
N GLY A 17 -16.28 -18.10 -11.65
CA GLY A 17 -15.58 -19.34 -11.31
C GLY A 17 -14.45 -19.14 -10.29
N LEU A 18 -14.46 -18.05 -9.54
CA LEU A 18 -13.43 -17.76 -8.52
C LEU A 18 -13.74 -18.40 -7.16
N ILE A 19 -15.00 -18.78 -6.96
CA ILE A 19 -15.50 -19.52 -5.79
C ILE A 19 -16.57 -20.51 -6.26
N ASP A 20 -16.79 -21.57 -5.50
CA ASP A 20 -17.90 -22.50 -5.71
C ASP A 20 -19.19 -22.06 -5.00
N ALA A 21 -20.30 -22.78 -5.24
CA ALA A 21 -21.61 -22.45 -4.70
C ALA A 21 -21.68 -22.58 -3.16
N ASP A 22 -20.96 -23.54 -2.57
CA ASP A 22 -20.93 -23.74 -1.12
C ASP A 22 -20.14 -22.61 -0.44
N GLN A 23 -19.03 -22.20 -1.05
CA GLN A 23 -18.26 -21.03 -0.66
C GLN A 23 -19.10 -19.75 -0.81
N ALA A 24 -19.86 -19.60 -1.89
CA ALA A 24 -20.70 -18.42 -2.11
C ALA A 24 -21.69 -18.22 -0.95
N VAL A 25 -22.39 -19.26 -0.52
CA VAL A 25 -23.32 -19.18 0.62
C VAL A 25 -22.60 -18.74 1.89
N ALA A 26 -21.41 -19.29 2.16
CA ALA A 26 -20.68 -18.98 3.39
C ALA A 26 -20.05 -17.57 3.38
N LEU A 27 -19.58 -17.10 2.22
CA LEU A 27 -18.86 -15.83 2.07
C LEU A 27 -19.78 -14.59 2.08
N GLU A 28 -21.10 -14.74 2.00
CA GLU A 28 -22.03 -13.62 2.16
C GLU A 28 -21.85 -12.92 3.52
N ALA A 29 -21.61 -13.68 4.60
CA ALA A 29 -21.33 -13.11 5.93
C ALA A 29 -20.06 -12.24 5.94
N VAL A 30 -19.09 -12.53 5.08
CA VAL A 30 -17.88 -11.70 4.92
C VAL A 30 -18.21 -10.44 4.12
N ALA A 31 -19.01 -10.56 3.06
CA ALA A 31 -19.41 -9.45 2.20
C ALA A 31 -20.37 -8.45 2.89
N GLU A 32 -21.14 -8.91 3.88
CA GLU A 32 -21.94 -8.04 4.75
C GLU A 32 -21.08 -7.05 5.53
N ARG A 33 -19.86 -7.45 5.91
CA ARG A 33 -18.94 -6.62 6.68
C ARG A 33 -17.92 -5.89 5.82
N TYR A 34 -17.45 -6.52 4.74
CA TYR A 34 -16.31 -6.06 3.98
C TYR A 34 -16.58 -6.04 2.49
N ALA A 35 -16.48 -4.85 1.90
CA ALA A 35 -16.72 -4.63 0.49
C ALA A 35 -15.90 -5.56 -0.42
N VAL A 36 -16.51 -6.00 -1.50
CA VAL A 36 -15.89 -6.80 -2.56
C VAL A 36 -15.76 -5.93 -3.80
N ALA A 37 -14.56 -5.88 -4.37
CA ALA A 37 -14.33 -5.27 -5.68
C ALA A 37 -13.07 -5.87 -6.31
N LEU A 38 -13.21 -6.38 -7.54
CA LEU A 38 -12.09 -6.79 -8.38
C LEU A 38 -12.25 -6.15 -9.75
N THR A 39 -11.17 -5.56 -10.27
CA THR A 39 -11.13 -5.09 -11.65
C THR A 39 -10.91 -6.25 -12.61
N PRO A 40 -11.27 -6.12 -13.90
CA PRO A 40 -10.95 -7.12 -14.92
C PRO A 40 -9.45 -7.47 -15.00
N THR A 41 -8.57 -6.49 -14.76
CA THR A 41 -7.12 -6.69 -14.70
C THR A 41 -6.76 -7.67 -13.61
N VAL A 42 -7.28 -7.48 -12.39
CA VAL A 42 -7.02 -8.38 -11.26
C VAL A 42 -7.66 -9.73 -11.48
N THR A 43 -8.90 -9.79 -11.96
CA THR A 43 -9.58 -11.06 -12.24
C THR A 43 -8.80 -11.93 -13.22
N ARG A 44 -8.22 -11.35 -14.29
CA ARG A 44 -7.38 -12.09 -15.25
C ARG A 44 -6.07 -12.62 -14.66
N LEU A 45 -5.61 -12.07 -13.54
CA LEU A 45 -4.39 -12.52 -12.87
C LEU A 45 -4.61 -13.71 -11.95
N ILE A 46 -5.85 -14.00 -11.55
CA ILE A 46 -6.17 -15.09 -10.63
C ILE A 46 -6.13 -16.42 -11.37
N ASP A 47 -5.37 -17.38 -10.82
CA ASP A 47 -5.42 -18.77 -11.24
C ASP A 47 -6.47 -19.52 -10.39
N ALA A 48 -7.66 -19.71 -10.94
CA ALA A 48 -8.79 -20.33 -10.22
C ALA A 48 -8.56 -21.82 -9.89
N GLU A 49 -7.66 -22.50 -10.61
CA GLU A 49 -7.32 -23.90 -10.36
C GLU A 49 -6.33 -24.05 -9.20
N ASN A 50 -5.70 -22.96 -8.77
CA ASN A 50 -4.78 -22.94 -7.66
C ASN A 50 -5.46 -22.39 -6.38
N PRO A 51 -5.85 -23.25 -5.42
CA PRO A 51 -6.48 -22.81 -4.18
C PRO A 51 -5.56 -21.97 -3.28
N ALA A 52 -4.25 -21.98 -3.55
CA ALA A 52 -3.25 -21.15 -2.88
C ALA A 52 -2.80 -19.95 -3.72
N ASP A 53 -3.58 -19.55 -4.74
CA ASP A 53 -3.20 -18.45 -5.62
C ASP A 53 -2.95 -17.14 -4.85
N PRO A 54 -1.74 -16.55 -4.93
CA PRO A 54 -1.37 -15.37 -4.17
C PRO A 54 -2.08 -14.10 -4.63
N ILE A 55 -2.69 -14.09 -5.83
CA ILE A 55 -3.52 -12.97 -6.28
C ILE A 55 -4.93 -13.13 -5.70
N ALA A 56 -5.53 -14.32 -5.79
CA ALA A 56 -6.83 -14.62 -5.18
C ALA A 56 -6.83 -14.28 -3.70
N ARG A 57 -5.81 -14.71 -2.95
CA ARG A 57 -5.65 -14.39 -1.52
C ARG A 57 -5.72 -12.89 -1.22
N GLN A 58 -5.30 -12.02 -2.13
CA GLN A 58 -5.33 -10.59 -1.89
C GLN A 58 -6.70 -9.94 -2.12
N PHE A 59 -7.62 -10.60 -2.83
CA PHE A 59 -8.84 -9.96 -3.35
C PHE A 59 -10.14 -10.77 -3.22
N VAL A 60 -10.07 -12.10 -3.21
CA VAL A 60 -11.22 -13.00 -3.02
C VAL A 60 -11.46 -13.17 -1.52
N PRO A 61 -12.69 -12.98 -1.01
CA PRO A 61 -13.00 -13.13 0.40
C PRO A 61 -12.70 -14.53 0.97
N ASP A 62 -12.34 -14.59 2.25
CA ASP A 62 -12.07 -15.83 2.98
C ASP A 62 -12.84 -15.82 4.33
N LEU A 63 -13.35 -16.97 4.76
CA LEU A 63 -14.05 -17.10 6.05
C LEU A 63 -13.16 -16.78 7.26
N ALA A 64 -11.83 -16.93 7.13
CA ALA A 64 -10.87 -16.51 8.14
C ALA A 64 -10.96 -15.01 8.46
N GLU A 65 -11.57 -14.21 7.59
CA GLU A 65 -11.80 -12.77 7.83
C GLU A 65 -12.87 -12.51 8.89
N LEU A 66 -13.68 -13.51 9.25
CA LEU A 66 -14.63 -13.41 10.36
C LEU A 66 -13.96 -13.65 11.73
N VAL A 67 -12.72 -14.17 11.74
CA VAL A 67 -11.98 -14.44 12.97
C VAL A 67 -11.20 -13.19 13.38
N VAL A 68 -11.71 -12.49 14.40
CA VAL A 68 -11.06 -11.31 14.99
C VAL A 68 -10.33 -11.70 16.27
N THR A 69 -9.05 -11.34 16.37
CA THR A 69 -8.20 -11.60 17.54
C THR A 69 -8.22 -10.44 18.54
N PRO A 70 -7.93 -10.65 19.84
CA PRO A 70 -7.96 -9.59 20.86
C PRO A 70 -6.99 -8.42 20.61
N GLU A 71 -5.92 -8.65 19.86
CA GLU A 71 -4.91 -7.65 19.52
C GLU A 71 -5.32 -6.74 18.36
N GLU A 72 -6.27 -7.17 17.54
CA GLU A 72 -6.75 -6.40 16.38
C GLU A 72 -7.60 -5.19 16.81
N ARG A 73 -7.52 -4.11 16.03
CA ARG A 73 -8.16 -2.82 16.30
C ARG A 73 -8.77 -2.25 15.03
N THR A 74 -9.93 -1.60 15.15
CA THR A 74 -10.62 -0.93 14.04
C THR A 74 -9.81 0.22 13.44
N ASP A 75 -8.98 0.88 14.26
CA ASP A 75 -7.99 1.87 13.83
C ASP A 75 -6.57 1.39 14.18
N PRO A 76 -6.01 0.45 13.41
CA PRO A 76 -4.79 -0.25 13.80
C PRO A 76 -3.55 0.65 13.80
N ILE A 77 -3.57 1.74 13.02
CA ILE A 77 -2.45 2.68 12.90
C ILE A 77 -2.71 4.03 13.59
N GLY A 78 -3.85 4.20 14.26
CA GLY A 78 -4.19 5.43 14.98
C GLY A 78 -4.41 6.63 14.06
N ASP A 79 -5.11 6.48 12.93
CA ASP A 79 -5.47 7.61 12.08
C ASP A 79 -6.41 8.59 12.81
N HIS A 80 -7.38 8.11 13.60
CA HIS A 80 -8.34 8.96 14.31
C HIS A 80 -7.68 9.83 15.38
N ALA A 81 -6.73 9.26 16.13
CA ALA A 81 -6.01 9.98 17.18
C ALA A 81 -5.22 11.19 16.65
N HIS A 82 -4.92 11.20 15.35
CA HIS A 82 -4.17 12.24 14.68
C HIS A 82 -5.00 12.97 13.60
N SER A 83 -6.33 12.96 13.70
CA SER A 83 -7.24 13.64 12.75
C SER A 83 -7.77 14.96 13.33
N PRO A 84 -7.04 16.08 13.23
CA PRO A 84 -7.44 17.37 13.81
C PRO A 84 -8.68 17.99 13.12
N VAL A 85 -8.84 17.72 11.83
CA VAL A 85 -10.00 18.08 11.02
C VAL A 85 -10.33 16.90 10.10
N GLU A 86 -11.57 16.84 9.62
CA GLU A 86 -11.98 15.79 8.69
C GLU A 86 -11.10 15.79 7.43
N GLY A 87 -10.78 14.59 6.94
CA GLY A 87 -9.89 14.41 5.79
C GLY A 87 -8.40 14.52 6.10
N ILE A 88 -7.97 15.11 7.23
CA ILE A 88 -6.55 15.23 7.58
C ILE A 88 -6.15 14.16 8.59
N VAL A 89 -4.95 13.57 8.40
CA VAL A 89 -4.21 12.90 9.47
C VAL A 89 -2.84 13.57 9.60
N HIS A 90 -2.58 14.26 10.72
CA HIS A 90 -1.31 14.96 10.99
C HIS A 90 -0.56 14.25 12.12
N ARG A 91 0.15 13.18 11.77
CA ARG A 91 0.91 12.35 12.71
C ARG A 91 2.36 12.82 12.88
N TYR A 92 2.97 13.25 11.78
CA TYR A 92 4.39 13.63 11.74
C TYR A 92 4.53 15.13 11.61
N PRO A 93 5.61 15.73 12.12
CA PRO A 93 5.74 17.18 12.17
C PRO A 93 5.63 17.91 10.83
N ASP A 94 6.10 17.30 9.73
CA ASP A 94 6.29 17.99 8.45
C ASP A 94 5.35 17.52 7.33
N ARG A 95 4.38 16.65 7.64
CA ARG A 95 3.54 16.05 6.61
C ARG A 95 2.19 15.58 7.11
N VAL A 96 1.21 15.66 6.22
CA VAL A 96 -0.16 15.22 6.46
C VAL A 96 -0.60 14.19 5.44
N LEU A 97 -1.53 13.32 5.86
CA LEU A 97 -2.38 12.58 4.94
C LEU A 97 -3.62 13.42 4.61
N LEU A 98 -3.98 13.49 3.34
CA LEU A 98 -5.25 14.02 2.86
C LEU A 98 -6.10 12.84 2.32
N LYS A 99 -7.10 12.43 3.09
CA LYS A 99 -8.05 11.36 2.77
C LYS A 99 -9.20 11.93 1.92
N ALA A 100 -8.91 12.21 0.64
CA ALA A 100 -9.89 12.83 -0.27
C ALA A 100 -11.00 11.87 -0.72
N VAL A 101 -10.77 10.56 -0.63
CA VAL A 101 -11.68 9.51 -1.10
C VAL A 101 -11.49 8.24 -0.29
N HIS A 102 -12.57 7.50 -0.02
CA HIS A 102 -12.61 6.24 0.73
C HIS A 102 -13.11 5.07 -0.13
N VAL A 103 -12.96 5.20 -1.45
CA VAL A 103 -13.33 4.18 -2.44
C VAL A 103 -12.06 3.69 -3.13
N CYS A 104 -12.04 2.40 -3.45
CA CYS A 104 -10.96 1.76 -4.18
C CYS A 104 -11.53 1.05 -5.42
N PRO A 105 -10.74 0.88 -6.50
CA PRO A 105 -11.16 0.10 -7.67
C PRO A 105 -11.20 -1.40 -7.34
N VAL A 106 -10.42 -1.80 -6.33
CA VAL A 106 -10.37 -3.14 -5.74
C VAL A 106 -10.29 -3.05 -4.23
N TYR A 107 -10.88 -3.99 -3.50
CA TYR A 107 -10.78 -4.05 -2.04
C TYR A 107 -9.84 -5.17 -1.60
N CYS A 108 -8.68 -4.79 -1.07
CA CYS A 108 -7.67 -5.72 -0.59
C CYS A 108 -8.15 -6.42 0.69
N ARG A 109 -8.06 -7.75 0.77
CA ARG A 109 -8.49 -8.53 1.96
C ARG A 109 -7.63 -8.32 3.20
N PHE A 110 -6.48 -7.67 3.04
CA PHE A 110 -5.55 -7.28 4.11
C PHE A 110 -5.55 -5.76 4.39
N CYS A 111 -6.51 -5.00 3.83
CA CYS A 111 -6.54 -3.54 3.96
C CYS A 111 -6.69 -3.10 5.43
N PHE A 112 -5.74 -2.33 5.95
CA PHE A 112 -5.82 -1.82 7.31
C PHE A 112 -6.91 -0.75 7.52
N ARG A 113 -7.42 -0.16 6.43
CA ARG A 113 -8.56 0.79 6.44
C ARG A 113 -9.90 0.15 6.08
N ARG A 114 -10.00 -1.18 6.08
CA ARG A 114 -11.20 -1.93 5.64
C ARG A 114 -12.50 -1.57 6.39
N GLU A 115 -12.41 -1.05 7.60
CA GLU A 115 -13.57 -0.56 8.37
C GLU A 115 -14.05 0.84 7.92
N MET A 116 -13.26 1.56 7.12
CA MET A 116 -13.55 2.93 6.63
C MET A 116 -13.81 3.00 5.11
N VAL A 117 -13.26 2.06 4.33
CA VAL A 117 -13.35 2.05 2.86
C VAL A 117 -14.42 1.08 2.36
N GLY A 118 -15.21 1.47 1.36
CA GLY A 118 -16.34 0.66 0.89
C GLY A 118 -17.46 1.50 0.28
N PRO A 119 -18.42 0.89 -0.45
CA PRO A 119 -19.63 1.57 -0.92
C PRO A 119 -20.48 2.17 0.21
N GLN A 120 -20.45 1.55 1.39
CA GLN A 120 -21.10 2.02 2.62
C GLN A 120 -20.13 2.78 3.55
N GLY A 121 -18.88 3.00 3.12
CA GLY A 121 -17.87 3.73 3.89
C GLY A 121 -18.04 5.24 3.79
N LEU A 122 -16.99 5.98 4.14
CA LEU A 122 -17.00 7.46 4.21
C LEU A 122 -17.07 8.16 2.84
N GLY A 123 -17.12 7.42 1.73
CA GLY A 123 -17.32 7.98 0.39
C GLY A 123 -16.23 8.97 -0.05
N MET A 124 -16.63 10.05 -0.73
CA MET A 124 -15.74 11.16 -1.07
C MET A 124 -15.83 12.24 0.00
N LEU A 125 -14.70 12.87 0.31
CA LEU A 125 -14.69 14.04 1.17
C LEU A 125 -15.49 15.17 0.49
N ASP A 126 -16.49 15.70 1.20
CA ASP A 126 -17.36 16.74 0.66
C ASP A 126 -16.60 18.08 0.50
N GLY A 127 -17.26 19.05 -0.13
CA GLY A 127 -16.65 20.35 -0.43
C GLY A 127 -16.27 21.15 0.82
N GLU A 128 -17.07 21.08 1.89
CA GLU A 128 -16.84 21.85 3.11
C GLU A 128 -15.67 21.26 3.91
N ALA A 129 -15.69 19.95 4.12
CA ALA A 129 -14.63 19.22 4.80
C ALA A 129 -13.30 19.33 4.03
N LEU A 130 -13.32 19.27 2.69
CA LEU A 130 -12.12 19.47 1.88
C LEU A 130 -11.56 20.90 2.00
N ASN A 131 -12.42 21.92 2.06
CA ASN A 131 -11.98 23.29 2.30
C ASN A 131 -11.38 23.45 3.70
N GLY A 132 -11.97 22.82 4.72
CA GLY A 132 -11.43 22.77 6.08
C GLY A 132 -10.05 22.10 6.13
N ALA A 133 -9.87 21.00 5.41
CA ALA A 133 -8.58 20.33 5.26
C ALA A 133 -7.51 21.25 4.64
N PHE A 134 -7.85 22.00 3.57
CA PHE A 134 -6.90 22.96 3.00
C PHE A 134 -6.63 24.16 3.90
N ALA A 135 -7.63 24.66 4.64
CA ALA A 135 -7.43 25.72 5.62
C ALA A 135 -6.42 25.29 6.70
N TYR A 136 -6.57 24.08 7.22
CA TYR A 136 -5.61 23.48 8.14
C TYR A 136 -4.20 23.44 7.54
N ILE A 137 -4.04 22.92 6.32
CA ILE A 137 -2.72 22.88 5.66
C ILE A 137 -2.12 24.29 5.48
N ARG A 138 -2.95 25.31 5.19
CA ARG A 138 -2.49 26.69 5.03
C ARG A 138 -1.99 27.31 6.34
N GLU A 139 -2.64 26.99 7.46
CA GLU A 139 -2.29 27.52 8.79
C GLU A 139 -0.99 26.89 9.33
N HIS A 140 -0.78 25.61 9.06
CA HIS A 140 0.36 24.83 9.53
C HIS A 140 1.56 24.90 8.59
N LYS A 141 2.44 25.89 8.81
CA LYS A 141 3.59 26.24 7.94
C LYS A 141 4.71 25.21 7.93
N GLU A 142 4.75 24.34 8.92
CA GLU A 142 5.67 23.22 9.05
C GLU A 142 5.41 22.10 8.01
N ILE A 143 4.19 22.05 7.44
CA ILE A 143 3.81 21.01 6.48
C ILE A 143 4.54 21.21 5.15
N TRP A 144 5.50 20.33 4.88
CA TRP A 144 6.29 20.31 3.66
C TRP A 144 5.73 19.33 2.62
N GLU A 145 5.13 18.22 3.07
CA GLU A 145 4.56 17.16 2.22
C GLU A 145 3.06 16.94 2.50
N VAL A 146 2.26 16.84 1.44
CA VAL A 146 0.86 16.39 1.50
C VAL A 146 0.72 15.05 0.79
N ILE A 147 0.19 14.05 1.48
CA ILE A 147 0.05 12.68 0.96
C ILE A 147 -1.43 12.38 0.69
N LEU A 148 -1.83 12.30 -0.58
CA LEU A 148 -3.19 11.90 -0.94
C LEU A 148 -3.35 10.39 -0.78
N THR A 149 -4.35 10.00 0.01
CA THR A 149 -4.65 8.61 0.38
C THR A 149 -6.11 8.49 0.82
N GLY A 150 -6.44 7.51 1.67
CA GLY A 150 -7.80 7.13 2.07
C GLY A 150 -8.07 5.72 1.53
N GLY A 151 -8.90 5.64 0.50
CA GLY A 151 -8.94 4.53 -0.44
C GLY A 151 -7.82 4.66 -1.47
N ASP A 152 -8.17 4.73 -2.76
CA ASP A 152 -7.20 4.97 -3.82
C ASP A 152 -7.43 6.35 -4.47
N PRO A 153 -6.56 7.36 -4.25
CA PRO A 153 -6.76 8.72 -4.71
C PRO A 153 -6.81 8.83 -6.23
N LEU A 154 -6.20 7.89 -6.96
CA LEU A 154 -6.21 7.92 -8.41
C LEU A 154 -7.54 7.43 -8.99
N VAL A 155 -8.53 6.99 -8.18
CA VAL A 155 -9.94 6.78 -8.62
C VAL A 155 -10.68 8.06 -8.93
N LEU A 156 -10.19 9.19 -8.42
CA LEU A 156 -10.75 10.49 -8.72
C LEU A 156 -10.63 10.79 -10.22
N SER A 157 -11.59 11.54 -10.77
CA SER A 157 -11.51 12.02 -12.15
C SER A 157 -10.36 13.01 -12.30
N PRO A 158 -9.76 13.14 -13.51
CA PRO A 158 -8.73 14.15 -13.77
C PRO A 158 -9.15 15.56 -13.32
N ARG A 159 -10.38 15.96 -13.62
CA ARG A 159 -10.95 17.24 -13.17
C ARG A 159 -10.91 17.41 -11.65
N ARG A 160 -11.31 16.39 -10.88
CA ARG A 160 -11.32 16.49 -9.42
C ARG A 160 -9.90 16.54 -8.84
N LEU A 161 -8.96 15.82 -9.45
CA LEU A 161 -7.55 15.91 -9.10
C LEU A 161 -6.97 17.29 -9.40
N GLU A 162 -7.30 17.90 -10.54
CA GLU A 162 -6.92 19.28 -10.88
C GLU A 162 -7.46 20.29 -9.86
N GLU A 163 -8.72 20.16 -9.43
CA GLU A 163 -9.29 21.02 -8.37
C GLU A 163 -8.49 20.92 -7.07
N ILE A 164 -8.18 19.70 -6.61
CA ILE A 164 -7.42 19.45 -5.39
C ILE A 164 -5.98 19.98 -5.51
N LEU A 165 -5.31 19.69 -6.63
CA LEU A 165 -3.93 20.08 -6.87
C LEU A 165 -3.78 21.58 -7.12
N GLY A 166 -4.79 22.23 -7.71
CA GLY A 166 -4.87 23.67 -7.82
C GLY A 166 -4.94 24.35 -6.45
N GLN A 167 -5.73 23.81 -5.52
CA GLN A 167 -5.76 24.33 -4.14
C GLN A 167 -4.41 24.18 -3.43
N LEU A 168 -3.71 23.07 -3.64
CA LEU A 168 -2.37 22.87 -3.09
C LEU A 168 -1.35 23.81 -3.73
N ALA A 169 -1.45 24.10 -5.03
CA ALA A 169 -0.54 24.99 -5.76
C ALA A 169 -0.33 26.32 -5.02
N GLU A 170 -1.42 26.90 -4.52
CA GLU A 170 -1.47 28.18 -3.78
C GLU A 170 -0.84 28.13 -2.37
N ILE A 171 -0.39 26.96 -1.91
CA ILE A 171 0.22 26.79 -0.58
C ILE A 171 1.74 26.72 -0.74
N ASP A 172 2.42 27.85 -0.51
CA ASP A 172 3.85 28.02 -0.77
C ASP A 172 4.76 27.04 0.00
N HIS A 173 4.45 26.76 1.26
CA HIS A 173 5.28 25.90 2.12
C HIS A 173 5.18 24.41 1.76
N VAL A 174 4.11 23.99 1.06
CA VAL A 174 3.97 22.63 0.55
C VAL A 174 4.81 22.50 -0.72
N ARG A 175 5.80 21.59 -0.70
CA ARG A 175 6.71 21.35 -1.83
C ARG A 175 6.50 20.00 -2.49
N ILE A 176 6.07 19.01 -1.71
CA ILE A 176 5.86 17.64 -2.17
C ILE A 176 4.38 17.27 -2.09
N VAL A 177 3.89 16.65 -3.15
CA VAL A 177 2.60 15.95 -3.13
C VAL A 177 2.84 14.49 -3.47
N ARG A 178 2.49 13.59 -2.55
CA ARG A 178 2.63 12.14 -2.76
C ARG A 178 1.28 11.45 -2.86
N PHE A 179 1.15 10.52 -3.80
CA PHE A 179 -0.05 9.70 -3.97
C PHE A 179 0.23 8.27 -3.55
N HIS A 180 -0.63 7.65 -2.75
CA HIS A 180 -0.56 6.22 -2.46
C HIS A 180 -1.64 5.50 -3.25
N THR A 181 -1.26 4.65 -4.20
CA THR A 181 -2.22 4.09 -5.16
C THR A 181 -1.85 2.67 -5.60
N ARG A 182 -2.86 1.89 -5.96
CA ARG A 182 -2.73 0.58 -6.61
C ARG A 182 -3.05 0.64 -8.10
N ILE A 183 -3.55 1.78 -8.61
CA ILE A 183 -4.06 1.92 -9.99
C ILE A 183 -3.11 1.39 -11.06
N PRO A 184 -1.79 1.65 -11.04
CA PRO A 184 -0.91 1.15 -12.09
C PRO A 184 -0.93 -0.39 -12.24
N VAL A 185 -1.21 -1.16 -11.19
CA VAL A 185 -1.25 -2.64 -11.25
C VAL A 185 -2.66 -3.22 -11.29
N VAL A 186 -3.69 -2.47 -10.88
CA VAL A 186 -5.08 -2.96 -10.85
C VAL A 186 -5.98 -2.36 -11.93
N ASP A 187 -5.64 -1.20 -12.47
CA ASP A 187 -6.35 -0.57 -13.58
C ASP A 187 -5.40 0.29 -14.43
N PRO A 188 -4.41 -0.34 -15.10
CA PRO A 188 -3.32 0.36 -15.78
C PRO A 188 -3.78 1.31 -16.88
N LEU A 189 -4.95 1.09 -17.48
CA LEU A 189 -5.50 1.93 -18.54
C LEU A 189 -5.92 3.32 -18.03
N ARG A 190 -6.22 3.47 -16.72
CA ARG A 190 -6.53 4.77 -16.13
C ARG A 190 -5.32 5.70 -16.02
N VAL A 191 -4.11 5.15 -16.16
CA VAL A 191 -2.90 5.96 -16.29
C VAL A 191 -2.80 6.47 -17.72
N ASP A 192 -3.61 7.47 -18.06
CA ASP A 192 -3.65 8.09 -19.38
C ASP A 192 -3.06 9.52 -19.36
N ALA A 193 -3.09 10.20 -20.51
CA ALA A 193 -2.57 11.56 -20.64
C ALA A 193 -3.35 12.57 -19.77
N ALA A 194 -4.65 12.38 -19.57
CA ALA A 194 -5.47 13.28 -18.77
C ALA A 194 -5.14 13.15 -17.29
N LEU A 195 -4.97 11.92 -16.78
CA LEU A 195 -4.52 11.69 -15.40
C LEU A 195 -3.13 12.29 -15.18
N ILE A 196 -2.19 12.07 -16.10
CA ILE A 196 -0.83 12.61 -15.98
C ILE A 196 -0.84 14.14 -15.97
N ALA A 197 -1.64 14.78 -16.84
CA ALA A 197 -1.78 16.23 -16.85
C ALA A 197 -2.33 16.74 -15.52
N ALA A 198 -3.39 16.09 -15.00
CA ALA A 198 -3.99 16.43 -13.72
C ALA A 198 -3.00 16.32 -12.56
N LEU A 199 -2.21 15.24 -12.48
CA LEU A 199 -1.19 15.05 -11.44
C LEU A 199 -0.16 16.19 -11.41
N LYS A 200 0.13 16.79 -12.56
CA LYS A 200 1.10 17.88 -12.70
C LYS A 200 0.50 19.27 -12.48
N ALA A 201 -0.82 19.38 -12.28
CA ALA A 201 -1.53 20.66 -12.23
C ALA A 201 -1.04 21.61 -11.12
N SER A 202 -0.53 21.07 -9.99
CA SER A 202 -0.03 21.91 -8.90
C SER A 202 1.32 22.57 -9.18
N GLY A 203 2.07 22.10 -10.19
CA GLY A 203 3.47 22.48 -10.40
C GLY A 203 4.44 22.00 -9.31
N LYS A 204 3.96 21.32 -8.26
CA LYS A 204 4.78 20.77 -7.18
C LYS A 204 5.45 19.47 -7.59
N THR A 205 6.46 19.04 -6.82
CA THR A 205 7.11 17.75 -7.08
C THR A 205 6.18 16.61 -6.69
N ILE A 206 5.90 15.71 -7.64
CA ILE A 206 4.98 14.60 -7.45
C ILE A 206 5.74 13.30 -7.20
N TYR A 207 5.36 12.62 -6.13
CA TYR A 207 5.72 11.23 -5.87
C TYR A 207 4.49 10.34 -5.99
N VAL A 208 4.66 9.13 -6.52
CA VAL A 208 3.63 8.10 -6.47
C VAL A 208 4.22 6.87 -5.80
N ALA A 209 3.64 6.51 -4.65
CA ALA A 209 3.86 5.24 -3.99
C ALA A 209 2.94 4.19 -4.62
N LEU A 210 3.51 3.34 -5.48
CA LEU A 210 2.83 2.21 -6.08
C LEU A 210 2.72 1.06 -5.07
N HIS A 211 1.49 0.64 -4.77
CA HIS A 211 1.25 -0.55 -3.97
C HIS A 211 1.14 -1.80 -4.86
N ALA A 212 2.05 -2.76 -4.68
CA ALA A 212 1.94 -4.12 -5.22
C ALA A 212 2.57 -5.13 -4.25
N ASN A 213 2.07 -6.37 -4.21
CA ASN A 213 2.57 -7.38 -3.26
C ASN A 213 3.12 -8.64 -3.92
N HIS A 214 2.86 -8.88 -5.21
CA HIS A 214 3.35 -10.08 -5.89
C HIS A 214 3.90 -9.72 -7.27
N PRO A 215 5.01 -10.33 -7.76
CA PRO A 215 5.59 -10.01 -9.07
C PRO A 215 4.61 -10.21 -10.24
N ARG A 216 3.62 -11.10 -10.10
CA ARG A 216 2.54 -11.31 -11.09
C ARG A 216 1.66 -10.06 -11.30
N GLU A 217 1.63 -9.12 -10.36
CA GLU A 217 0.93 -7.84 -10.52
C GLU A 217 1.67 -6.90 -11.50
N MET A 218 2.96 -7.13 -11.75
CA MET A 218 3.81 -6.31 -12.62
C MET A 218 3.74 -6.78 -14.09
N THR A 219 2.52 -6.87 -14.62
CA THR A 219 2.25 -7.25 -16.03
C THR A 219 2.79 -6.21 -17.02
N ASP A 220 2.84 -6.55 -18.30
CA ASP A 220 3.26 -5.60 -19.33
C ASP A 220 2.41 -4.33 -19.35
N GLU A 221 1.09 -4.41 -19.13
CA GLU A 221 0.23 -3.24 -19.02
C GLU A 221 0.56 -2.38 -17.79
N ALA A 222 0.87 -3.01 -16.66
CA ALA A 222 1.30 -2.32 -15.44
C ALA A 222 2.68 -1.67 -15.60
N ARG A 223 3.62 -2.36 -16.26
CA ARG A 223 4.95 -1.84 -16.62
C ARG A 223 4.82 -0.62 -17.53
N ALA A 224 3.92 -0.68 -18.52
CA ALA A 224 3.63 0.45 -19.41
C ALA A 224 2.99 1.63 -18.66
N ALA A 225 2.08 1.38 -17.71
CA ALA A 225 1.50 2.43 -16.86
C ALA A 225 2.57 3.12 -16.00
N CYS A 226 3.47 2.35 -15.38
CA CYS A 226 4.60 2.89 -14.63
C CYS A 226 5.52 3.72 -15.54
N ALA A 227 5.83 3.22 -16.73
CA ALA A 227 6.67 3.95 -17.69
C ALA A 227 6.07 5.31 -18.06
N ARG A 228 4.76 5.40 -18.33
CA ARG A 228 4.10 6.68 -18.62
C ARG A 228 4.22 7.69 -17.47
N LEU A 229 4.11 7.26 -16.22
CA LEU A 229 4.30 8.14 -15.05
C LEU A 229 5.75 8.62 -14.97
N VAL A 230 6.72 7.70 -15.07
CA VAL A 230 8.14 8.03 -14.98
C VAL A 230 8.59 8.94 -16.12
N ASP A 231 8.17 8.66 -17.35
CA ASP A 231 8.51 9.45 -18.54
C ASP A 231 7.88 10.86 -18.50
N ALA A 232 6.80 11.04 -17.73
CA ALA A 232 6.22 12.35 -17.46
C ALA A 232 6.96 13.16 -16.37
N GLY A 233 8.02 12.59 -15.79
CA GLY A 233 8.85 13.18 -14.73
C GLY A 233 8.36 12.88 -13.31
N ILE A 234 7.44 11.93 -13.11
CA ILE A 234 6.91 11.58 -11.78
C ILE A 234 7.80 10.53 -11.13
N VAL A 235 8.21 10.76 -9.88
CA VAL A 235 9.05 9.82 -9.14
C VAL A 235 8.20 8.69 -8.58
N LEU A 236 8.57 7.44 -8.89
CA LEU A 236 7.88 6.26 -8.38
C LEU A 236 8.67 5.60 -7.26
N ILE A 237 7.98 5.32 -6.16
CA ILE A 237 8.45 4.51 -5.05
C ILE A 237 7.47 3.36 -4.81
N SER A 238 7.90 2.25 -4.22
CA SER A 238 6.99 1.14 -3.95
C SER A 238 6.49 1.11 -2.51
N GLN A 239 5.32 0.53 -2.32
CA GLN A 239 4.82 0.08 -1.05
C GLN A 239 4.37 -1.38 -1.20
N SER A 240 4.79 -2.25 -0.29
CA SER A 240 4.33 -3.63 -0.20
C SER A 240 3.98 -3.94 1.25
N VAL A 241 3.16 -4.96 1.48
CA VAL A 241 2.91 -5.55 2.79
C VAL A 241 3.44 -6.98 2.75
N LEU A 242 4.15 -7.41 3.79
CA LEU A 242 4.65 -8.77 3.90
C LEU A 242 3.53 -9.69 4.39
N LEU A 243 2.92 -10.43 3.48
CA LEU A 243 1.67 -11.16 3.68
C LEU A 243 1.92 -12.67 3.58
N LYS A 244 1.48 -13.39 4.61
CA LYS A 244 1.54 -14.86 4.66
C LYS A 244 0.75 -15.49 3.53
N GLY A 245 1.38 -16.42 2.80
CA GLY A 245 0.82 -17.09 1.63
C GLY A 245 0.71 -16.21 0.38
N VAL A 246 1.37 -15.04 0.35
CA VAL A 246 1.41 -14.16 -0.82
C VAL A 246 2.86 -13.87 -1.21
N ASN A 247 3.64 -13.28 -0.31
CA ASN A 247 5.03 -12.86 -0.59
C ASN A 247 5.97 -13.09 0.60
N ASP A 248 5.60 -14.00 1.49
CA ASP A 248 6.38 -14.49 2.62
C ASP A 248 7.46 -15.52 2.22
N ASP A 249 7.74 -15.63 0.93
CA ASP A 249 8.85 -16.40 0.36
C ASP A 249 9.97 -15.45 -0.11
N PRO A 250 11.25 -15.69 0.27
CA PRO A 250 12.37 -14.85 -0.13
C PRO A 250 12.56 -14.70 -1.65
N GLU A 251 12.30 -15.72 -2.46
CA GLU A 251 12.44 -15.64 -3.91
C GLU A 251 11.31 -14.80 -4.52
N VAL A 252 10.07 -14.99 -4.06
CA VAL A 252 8.91 -14.20 -4.49
C VAL A 252 9.12 -12.72 -4.16
N LEU A 253 9.55 -12.44 -2.93
CA LEU A 253 9.81 -11.07 -2.49
C LEU A 253 11.00 -10.46 -3.26
N ALA A 254 12.08 -11.21 -3.47
CA ALA A 254 13.21 -10.77 -4.29
C ALA A 254 12.80 -10.45 -5.74
N ALA A 255 11.95 -11.28 -6.34
CA ALA A 255 11.42 -11.08 -7.68
C ALA A 255 10.56 -9.81 -7.76
N LEU A 256 9.69 -9.56 -6.76
CA LEU A 256 8.92 -8.32 -6.68
C LEU A 256 9.82 -7.08 -6.60
N MET A 257 10.83 -7.12 -5.71
CA MET A 257 11.74 -5.98 -5.54
C MET A 257 12.56 -5.68 -6.81
N ARG A 258 12.97 -6.72 -7.55
CA ARG A 258 13.61 -6.57 -8.86
C ARG A 258 12.65 -6.00 -9.90
N ALA A 259 11.41 -6.50 -9.95
CA ALA A 259 10.38 -6.02 -10.87
C ALA A 259 10.06 -4.53 -10.66
N PHE A 260 10.09 -4.04 -9.42
CA PHE A 260 10.00 -2.60 -9.14
C PHE A 260 11.17 -1.83 -9.77
N VAL A 261 12.41 -2.25 -9.53
CA VAL A 261 13.59 -1.55 -10.05
C VAL A 261 13.63 -1.57 -11.58
N GLU A 262 13.31 -2.69 -12.21
CA GLU A 262 13.19 -2.83 -13.67
C GLU A 262 12.14 -1.89 -14.28
N THR A 263 11.13 -1.49 -13.51
CA THR A 263 10.09 -0.53 -13.92
C THR A 263 10.36 0.89 -13.46
N ARG A 264 11.58 1.17 -12.97
CA ARG A 264 12.00 2.48 -12.44
C ARG A 264 11.17 2.92 -11.22
N VAL A 265 10.62 1.96 -10.48
CA VAL A 265 10.00 2.15 -9.16
C VAL A 265 11.05 1.81 -8.11
N LYS A 266 11.40 2.76 -7.23
CA LYS A 266 12.36 2.50 -6.15
C LYS A 266 11.67 1.74 -5.00
N PRO A 267 12.14 0.54 -4.61
CA PRO A 267 11.67 -0.10 -3.39
C PRO A 267 11.80 0.82 -2.18
N TYR A 268 10.69 1.10 -1.52
CA TYR A 268 10.65 2.05 -0.41
C TYR A 268 10.22 1.37 0.89
N TYR A 269 8.93 1.07 1.07
CA TYR A 269 8.47 0.38 2.28
C TYR A 269 7.95 -1.02 2.00
N LEU A 270 8.43 -1.95 2.82
CA LEU A 270 7.78 -3.22 3.09
C LEU A 270 7.16 -3.13 4.48
N HIS A 271 5.84 -3.14 4.55
CA HIS A 271 5.11 -3.08 5.81
C HIS A 271 5.00 -4.47 6.44
N HIS A 272 5.26 -4.54 7.74
CA HIS A 272 4.70 -5.59 8.56
C HIS A 272 3.18 -5.45 8.60
N PRO A 273 2.40 -6.54 8.55
CA PRO A 273 0.94 -6.47 8.60
C PRO A 273 0.42 -5.73 9.83
N ASP A 274 -0.44 -4.74 9.58
CA ASP A 274 -1.15 -4.01 10.63
C ASP A 274 -2.18 -4.90 11.34
N LEU A 275 -2.52 -4.54 12.57
CA LEU A 275 -3.46 -5.25 13.44
C LEU A 275 -4.94 -4.96 13.08
N ALA A 276 -5.30 -5.02 11.80
CA ALA A 276 -6.66 -4.73 11.36
C ALA A 276 -7.60 -5.93 11.64
N PRO A 277 -8.91 -5.73 11.88
CA PRO A 277 -9.81 -6.82 12.23
C PRO A 277 -9.91 -7.84 11.08
N GLY A 278 -9.83 -9.13 11.42
CA GLY A 278 -10.01 -10.20 10.44
C GLY A 278 -8.85 -10.33 9.45
N THR A 279 -7.66 -9.81 9.76
CA THR A 279 -6.47 -9.96 8.89
C THR A 279 -5.40 -10.87 9.49
N SER A 280 -5.65 -11.42 10.68
CA SER A 280 -4.73 -12.32 11.40
C SER A 280 -4.13 -13.45 10.56
N HIS A 281 -4.87 -14.01 9.62
CA HIS A 281 -4.42 -15.09 8.73
C HIS A 281 -3.35 -14.66 7.71
N PHE A 282 -3.15 -13.36 7.47
CA PHE A 282 -2.03 -12.82 6.68
C PHE A 282 -0.77 -12.54 7.51
N ARG A 283 -0.86 -12.61 8.84
CA ARG A 283 0.21 -12.14 9.72
C ARG A 283 1.33 -13.16 9.86
N LEU A 284 2.54 -12.62 9.94
CA LEU A 284 3.76 -13.31 10.33
C LEU A 284 4.16 -12.81 11.72
N THR A 285 4.97 -13.57 12.44
CA THR A 285 5.71 -13.02 13.58
C THR A 285 6.77 -12.03 13.09
N ILE A 286 7.19 -11.10 13.97
CA ILE A 286 8.29 -10.18 13.65
C ILE A 286 9.58 -10.96 13.31
N ALA A 287 9.84 -12.06 14.02
CA ALA A 287 11.02 -12.90 13.79
C ALA A 287 11.02 -13.52 12.39
N GLU A 288 9.88 -14.07 11.93
CA GLU A 288 9.73 -14.60 10.57
C GLU A 288 9.95 -13.50 9.52
N GLY A 289 9.30 -12.35 9.69
CA GLY A 289 9.46 -11.24 8.75
C GLY A 289 10.89 -10.69 8.69
N GLN A 290 11.55 -10.57 9.85
CA GLN A 290 12.97 -10.21 9.92
C GLN A 290 13.87 -11.22 9.23
N ALA A 291 13.59 -12.52 9.37
CA ALA A 291 14.35 -13.58 8.71
C ALA A 291 14.20 -13.49 7.18
N ILE A 292 12.98 -13.31 6.67
CA ILE A 292 12.69 -13.14 5.24
C ILE A 292 13.43 -11.91 4.70
N VAL A 293 13.28 -10.74 5.32
CA VAL A 293 13.92 -9.50 4.86
C VAL A 293 15.44 -9.59 4.94
N ALA A 294 15.99 -10.18 6.01
CA ALA A 294 17.43 -10.38 6.13
C ALA A 294 17.98 -11.27 5.00
N SER A 295 17.22 -12.26 4.55
CA SER A 295 17.62 -13.16 3.45
C SER A 295 17.68 -12.49 2.08
N LEU A 296 17.12 -11.28 1.92
CA LEU A 296 17.28 -10.48 0.71
C LEU A 296 18.70 -9.88 0.60
N ARG A 297 19.37 -9.64 1.73
CA ARG A 297 20.74 -9.10 1.73
C ARG A 297 21.69 -10.13 1.12
N GLY A 298 22.54 -9.67 0.20
CA GLY A 298 23.42 -10.55 -0.58
C GLY A 298 22.74 -11.27 -1.75
N ARG A 299 21.42 -11.39 -1.76
CA ARG A 299 20.64 -12.01 -2.85
C ARG A 299 20.22 -11.01 -3.92
N ILE A 300 19.88 -9.78 -3.54
CA ILE A 300 19.46 -8.70 -4.45
C ILE A 300 20.32 -7.44 -4.30
N SER A 301 20.34 -6.62 -5.34
CA SER A 301 21.05 -5.33 -5.35
C SER A 301 20.57 -4.42 -4.21
N GLY A 302 21.44 -3.56 -3.70
CA GLY A 302 21.07 -2.50 -2.75
C GLY A 302 19.96 -1.57 -3.27
N LEU A 303 19.83 -1.42 -4.59
CA LEU A 303 18.72 -0.71 -5.21
C LEU A 303 17.37 -1.35 -4.90
N CYS A 304 17.35 -2.68 -4.77
CA CYS A 304 16.15 -3.48 -4.56
C CYS A 304 15.77 -3.61 -3.07
N GLN A 305 16.61 -3.16 -2.14
CA GLN A 305 16.35 -3.33 -0.71
C GLN A 305 15.27 -2.33 -0.24
N PRO A 306 14.10 -2.80 0.27
CA PRO A 306 13.15 -1.94 0.94
C PRO A 306 13.55 -1.71 2.40
N THR A 307 12.99 -0.67 3.02
CA THR A 307 12.99 -0.56 4.49
C THR A 307 11.82 -1.36 5.04
N TYR A 308 12.08 -2.29 5.95
CA TYR A 308 11.05 -3.10 6.59
C TYR A 308 10.52 -2.39 7.83
N ILE A 309 9.26 -1.99 7.79
CA ILE A 309 8.67 -1.11 8.79
C ILE A 309 7.46 -1.73 9.48
N LEU A 310 7.19 -1.25 10.69
CA LEU A 310 5.98 -1.51 11.45
C LEU A 310 5.34 -0.18 11.82
N ASP A 311 4.08 0.03 11.48
CA ASP A 311 3.30 1.14 12.04
C ASP A 311 2.92 0.76 13.48
N ILE A 312 3.42 1.53 14.45
CA ILE A 312 3.23 1.26 15.88
C ILE A 312 1.76 1.55 16.22
N PRO A 313 1.02 0.56 16.78
CA PRO A 313 -0.36 0.77 17.19
C PRO A 313 -0.52 1.96 18.14
N GLY A 314 -1.60 2.72 17.95
CA GLY A 314 -1.85 3.95 18.71
C GLY A 314 -1.31 5.24 18.07
N GLY A 315 -0.75 5.16 16.84
CA GLY A 315 -0.41 6.35 16.07
C GLY A 315 1.01 6.87 16.27
N TYR A 316 1.90 6.11 16.92
CA TYR A 316 3.29 6.53 17.16
C TYR A 316 4.20 6.51 15.92
N GLY A 317 3.65 6.17 14.75
CA GLY A 317 4.35 6.21 13.48
C GLY A 317 5.07 4.90 13.12
N LYS A 318 5.87 4.98 12.07
CA LYS A 318 6.57 3.86 11.43
C LYS A 318 7.93 3.69 12.07
N ALA A 319 8.24 2.49 12.54
CA ALA A 319 9.56 2.10 13.01
C ALA A 319 10.22 1.14 12.01
N ASP A 320 11.50 1.33 11.75
CA ASP A 320 12.32 0.32 11.08
C ASP A 320 12.52 -0.86 12.04
N ILE A 321 12.06 -2.04 11.61
CA ILE A 321 12.14 -3.28 12.37
C ILE A 321 12.99 -4.33 11.64
N GLY A 322 13.81 -3.93 10.67
CA GLY A 322 14.79 -4.78 10.03
C GLY A 322 15.80 -5.35 11.05
N ARG A 323 16.34 -6.54 10.77
CA ARG A 323 17.38 -7.11 11.62
C ARG A 323 18.64 -6.23 11.59
N SER A 324 19.08 -5.78 12.75
CA SER A 324 20.35 -5.07 12.90
C SER A 324 21.52 -5.96 12.47
N ALA A 325 22.41 -5.42 11.64
CA ALA A 325 23.70 -6.05 11.36
C ALA A 325 24.71 -5.85 12.51
N VAL A 326 24.43 -4.93 13.43
CA VAL A 326 25.33 -4.50 14.50
C VAL A 326 24.91 -5.15 15.81
N ARG A 327 25.87 -5.82 16.48
CA ARG A 327 25.75 -6.30 17.86
C ARG A 327 26.83 -5.64 18.71
N ASN A 328 26.45 -4.95 19.79
CA ASN A 328 27.38 -4.35 20.74
C ASN A 328 28.01 -5.46 21.60
N LEU A 329 29.35 -5.48 21.69
CA LEU A 329 30.12 -6.44 22.49
C LEU A 329 30.66 -5.83 23.79
N GLY A 330 30.44 -4.55 24.04
CA GLY A 330 31.02 -3.79 25.15
C GLY A 330 32.27 -3.03 24.74
N GLU A 331 32.68 -2.04 25.57
CA GLU A 331 33.97 -1.33 25.45
C GLU A 331 34.24 -0.68 24.08
N GLY A 332 33.18 -0.27 23.36
CA GLY A 332 33.30 0.31 22.02
C GLY A 332 33.56 -0.71 20.91
N CYS A 333 33.52 -2.00 21.21
CA CYS A 333 33.65 -3.09 20.25
C CYS A 333 32.27 -3.59 19.78
N TYR A 334 32.19 -3.90 18.49
CA TYR A 334 30.96 -4.37 17.85
C TYR A 334 31.23 -5.59 16.98
N SER A 335 30.23 -6.46 16.83
CA SER A 335 30.20 -7.50 15.80
C SER A 335 29.27 -7.04 14.68
N ILE A 336 29.81 -6.95 13.47
CA ILE A 336 29.09 -6.58 12.25
C ILE A 336 28.81 -7.85 11.45
N SER A 337 27.54 -8.15 11.21
CA SER A 337 27.14 -9.31 10.41
C SER A 337 27.21 -8.96 8.92
N ASP A 338 27.92 -9.78 8.15
CA ASP A 338 27.92 -9.70 6.68
C ASP A 338 26.69 -10.39 6.07
N TYR A 339 26.60 -10.38 4.73
CA TYR A 339 25.50 -11.01 4.00
C TYR A 339 25.55 -12.54 3.97
N ARG A 340 26.67 -13.15 4.39
CA ARG A 340 26.85 -14.60 4.50
C ARG A 340 26.59 -15.11 5.92
N GLY A 341 26.22 -14.22 6.85
CA GLY A 341 26.02 -14.54 8.26
C GLY A 341 27.30 -14.58 9.10
N GLY A 342 28.45 -14.21 8.52
CA GLY A 342 29.71 -14.07 9.24
C GLY A 342 29.72 -12.81 10.11
N GLY A 343 30.22 -12.92 11.34
CA GLY A 343 30.41 -11.78 12.24
C GLY A 343 31.85 -11.26 12.17
N HIS A 344 32.00 -9.94 12.04
CA HIS A 344 33.29 -9.25 11.96
C HIS A 344 33.44 -8.29 13.12
N ILE A 345 34.54 -8.37 13.87
CA ILE A 345 34.83 -7.44 14.96
C ILE A 345 35.16 -6.05 14.40
N TYR A 346 34.60 -5.01 15.00
CA TYR A 346 34.84 -3.62 14.65
C TYR A 346 35.07 -2.75 15.90
N PRO A 347 36.17 -1.97 15.98
CA PRO A 347 37.26 -1.94 15.01
C PRO A 347 37.98 -3.31 14.93
N PRO A 348 38.56 -3.68 13.78
CA PRO A 348 39.30 -4.94 13.67
C PRO A 348 40.50 -4.95 14.63
N GLU A 349 40.82 -6.13 15.18
CA GLU A 349 42.05 -6.33 15.96
C GLU A 349 43.26 -6.13 15.04
N GLY A 350 44.27 -5.40 15.54
CA GLY A 350 45.48 -5.00 14.78
C GLY A 350 46.53 -6.08 14.64
#